data_AF-A0A1G9WUT4-F1
#
_entry.id   AF-A0A1G9WUT4-F1
#
_cell.length_a   1.000
_cell.length_b   1.000
_cell.length_c   1.000
_cell.angle_alpha   90.00
_cell.angle_beta   90.00
_cell.angle_gamma   90.00
#
_symmetry.space_group_name_H-M   'P 1'
#
loop_
_entity.id
_entity.type
_entity.pdbx_description
1 polymer ?
#
loop_
_entity_poly.entity_id
_entity_poly.type
_entity_poly.pdbx_seq_one_letter_code
_entity_poly.pdbx_strand_id
1 'polypeptide(L)' 'MNSITQDMKYRQSLMKYVEKYGVSRASRKYNKSRSYIYFWKKRYDGTVESLGCQSRRPHSHPNQHTKEELDLIGRM' A
#
# COMPACT_ATOMS: atom_id res chain seq x y z
N MET A 1 1.58 14.43 -11.78
CA MET A 1 1.74 13.24 -12.64
C MET A 1 0.92 12.11 -12.03
N ASN A 2 -0.39 12.06 -12.30
CA ASN A 2 -1.31 11.07 -11.72
C ASN A 2 -1.26 9.78 -12.53
N SER A 3 -0.12 9.10 -12.52
CA SER A 3 0.08 7.87 -13.28
C SER A 3 -0.48 6.69 -12.49
N ILE A 4 -1.73 6.31 -12.80
CA ILE A 4 -2.28 5.04 -12.34
C ILE A 4 -1.44 3.91 -12.95
N THR A 5 -0.74 3.16 -12.10
CA THR A 5 0.09 2.04 -12.53
C THR A 5 -0.76 0.83 -12.95
N GLN A 6 -0.20 -0.06 -13.77
CA GLN A 6 -0.88 -1.29 -14.20
C GLN A 6 -1.26 -2.18 -13.00
N ASP A 7 -0.41 -2.22 -11.98
CA ASP A 7 -0.65 -2.91 -10.73
C ASP A 7 -1.90 -2.38 -10.01
N MET A 8 -2.09 -1.06 -9.99
CA MET A 8 -3.27 -0.44 -9.39
C MET A 8 -4.54 -0.80 -10.16
N LYS A 9 -4.50 -0.80 -11.50
CA LYS A 9 -5.63 -1.25 -12.35
C LYS A 9 -5.97 -2.72 -12.12
N TYR A 10 -4.96 -3.57 -12.02
CA TYR A 10 -5.14 -4.99 -11.70
C TYR A 10 -5.80 -5.17 -10.33
N ARG A 11 -5.29 -4.49 -9.31
CA ARG A 11 -5.85 -4.53 -7.95
C ARG A 11 -7.28 -3.98 -7.92
N GLN A 12 -7.59 -2.91 -8.67
CA GLN A 12 -8.95 -2.38 -8.74
C GLN A 12 -9.91 -3.41 -9.36
N SER A 13 -9.48 -4.07 -10.43
CA SER A 13 -10.26 -5.12 -11.08
C SER A 13 -10.50 -6.30 -10.14
N LEU A 14 -9.48 -6.67 -9.35
CA LEU A 14 -9.60 -7.67 -8.29
C LEU A 14 -10.61 -7.23 -7.21
N MET A 15 -10.55 -5.99 -6.72
CA MET A 15 -11.47 -5.48 -5.69
C MET A 15 -12.92 -5.45 -6.18
N LYS A 16 -13.18 -4.94 -7.41
CA LYS A 16 -14.51 -4.98 -8.02
C LYS A 16 -15.05 -6.40 -8.16
N TYR A 17 -14.19 -7.36 -8.49
CA TYR A 17 -14.60 -8.77 -8.57
C TYR A 17 -14.89 -9.36 -7.18
N VAL A 18 -14.09 -9.00 -6.16
CA VAL A 18 -14.31 -9.42 -4.77
C VAL A 18 -15.64 -8.87 -4.23
N GLU A 19 -15.99 -7.63 -4.56
CA GLU A 19 -17.26 -7.01 -4.17
C GLU A 19 -18.45 -7.76 -4.79
N LYS A 20 -18.36 -8.14 -6.06
CA LYS A 20 -19.43 -8.85 -6.77
C LYS A 20 -19.57 -10.33 -6.40
N TYR A 21 -18.46 -11.04 -6.15
CA TYR A 21 -18.46 -12.51 -6.06
C TYR A 21 -17.84 -13.08 -4.77
N GLY A 22 -17.29 -12.23 -3.92
CA GLY A 22 -16.63 -12.62 -2.67
C GLY A 22 -15.17 -13.08 -2.83
N VAL A 23 -14.46 -13.12 -1.69
CA VAL A 23 -13.02 -13.40 -1.61
C VAL A 23 -12.67 -14.83 -2.08
N SER A 24 -13.49 -15.83 -1.75
CA SER A 24 -13.22 -17.23 -2.10
C SER A 24 -13.19 -17.47 -3.62
N ARG A 25 -14.11 -16.84 -4.36
CA ARG A 25 -14.13 -16.93 -5.84
C ARG A 25 -13.01 -16.11 -6.46
N ALA A 26 -12.71 -14.94 -5.92
CA ALA A 26 -11.63 -14.09 -6.38
C ALA A 26 -10.26 -14.77 -6.23
N SER A 27 -10.03 -15.44 -5.10
CA SER A 27 -8.79 -16.18 -4.83
C SER A 27 -8.47 -17.21 -5.91
N ARG A 28 -9.47 -18.02 -6.29
CA ARG A 28 -9.35 -19.00 -7.38
C ARG A 28 -9.13 -18.36 -8.74
N LYS A 29 -9.92 -17.33 -9.08
CA LYS A 29 -9.84 -16.68 -10.41
C LYS A 29 -8.52 -15.96 -10.64
N TYR A 30 -8.03 -15.24 -9.63
CA TYR A 30 -6.84 -14.39 -9.75
C TYR A 30 -5.56 -15.08 -9.27
N ASN A 31 -5.66 -16.32 -8.81
CA ASN A 31 -4.56 -17.08 -8.20
C ASN A 31 -3.83 -16.27 -7.12
N LYS A 32 -4.59 -15.69 -6.19
CA LYS A 32 -4.07 -14.94 -5.04
C LYS A 32 -4.60 -15.50 -3.75
N SER A 33 -3.75 -15.53 -2.73
CA SER A 33 -4.15 -15.98 -1.40
C SER A 33 -5.22 -15.07 -0.81
N ARG A 34 -6.04 -15.62 0.10
CA ARG A 34 -7.05 -14.85 0.82
C ARG A 34 -6.41 -13.70 1.61
N SER A 35 -5.23 -13.93 2.19
CA SER A 35 -4.48 -12.91 2.94
C SER A 35 -4.10 -11.72 2.07
N TYR A 36 -3.65 -11.95 0.83
CA TYR A 36 -3.37 -10.88 -0.13
C TYR A 36 -4.63 -10.05 -0.44
N ILE A 37 -5.76 -10.73 -0.63
CA ILE A 37 -7.03 -10.05 -0.94
C ILE A 37 -7.52 -9.23 0.26
N TYR A 38 -7.47 -9.78 1.48
CA TYR A 38 -7.87 -9.05 2.68
C TYR A 38 -6.96 -7.86 2.98
N PHE A 39 -5.66 -7.99 2.72
CA PHE A 39 -4.71 -6.89 2.84
C PHE A 39 -5.12 -5.69 1.98
N TRP A 40 -5.45 -5.93 0.71
CA TRP A 40 -5.89 -4.87 -0.20
C TRP A 40 -7.31 -4.39 0.12
N LYS A 41 -8.21 -5.29 0.50
CA LYS A 41 -9.57 -4.93 0.92
C LYS A 41 -9.57 -3.98 2.12
N LYS A 42 -8.63 -4.15 3.06
CA LYS A 42 -8.48 -3.25 4.21
C LYS A 42 -8.01 -1.84 3.80
N ARG A 43 -7.24 -1.72 2.72
CA ARG A 43 -6.71 -0.45 2.21
C ARG A 43 -7.66 0.24 1.24
N TYR A 44 -8.56 -0.50 0.61
CA TYR A 44 -9.41 0.00 -0.47
C TYR A 44 -10.55 0.86 0.06
N ASP A 45 -10.52 2.14 -0.29
CA ASP A 45 -11.53 3.16 0.02
C ASP A 45 -12.51 3.41 -1.14
N GLY A 46 -12.43 2.61 -2.22
CA GLY A 46 -13.19 2.81 -3.46
C GLY A 46 -12.41 3.50 -4.57
N THR A 47 -11.27 4.11 -4.27
CA THR A 47 -10.40 4.81 -5.24
C THR A 47 -9.27 3.91 -5.74
N VAL A 48 -8.68 4.24 -6.90
CA VAL A 48 -7.57 3.45 -7.46
C VAL A 48 -6.26 3.77 -6.74
N GLU A 49 -6.17 4.99 -6.23
CA GLU A 49 -5.07 5.60 -5.51
C GLU A 49 -4.77 4.83 -4.22
N SER A 50 -5.79 4.40 -3.48
CA SER A 50 -5.63 3.60 -2.26
C SER A 50 -5.03 2.21 -2.50
N LEU A 51 -5.06 1.72 -3.74
CA LEU A 51 -4.44 0.46 -4.16
C LEU A 51 -2.97 0.61 -4.59
N GLY A 52 -2.38 1.79 -4.35
CA GLY A 52 -0.97 2.07 -4.58
C GLY A 52 -0.03 1.41 -3.57
N CYS A 53 1.24 1.29 -3.96
CA CYS A 53 2.30 0.97 -3.01
C CYS A 53 2.65 2.22 -2.21
N GLN A 54 2.59 2.11 -0.88
CA GLN A 54 3.12 3.15 0.02
C GLN A 54 4.65 3.10 0.05
N SER A 55 5.26 4.18 0.53
CA SER A 55 6.71 4.24 0.73
C SER A 55 7.19 3.07 1.58
N ARG A 56 8.28 2.44 1.13
CA ARG A 56 9.02 1.42 1.89
C ARG A 56 10.20 2.02 2.66
N ARG A 57 10.40 3.33 2.57
CA ARG A 57 11.52 4.00 3.23
C ARG A 57 11.28 3.96 4.74
N PRO A 58 12.24 3.48 5.54
CA PRO A 58 12.13 3.55 6.99
C PRO A 58 12.00 5.03 7.41
N HIS A 59 11.11 5.29 8.36
CA HIS A 59 10.87 6.64 8.86
C HIS A 59 11.99 7.10 9.80
N SER A 60 12.62 6.17 10.50
CA SER A 60 13.70 6.44 11.45
C SER A 60 14.70 5.28 11.52
N HIS A 61 15.87 5.55 12.11
CA HIS A 61 16.84 4.53 12.50
C HIS A 61 17.21 4.69 13.99
N PRO A 62 17.68 3.63 14.67
CA PRO A 62 17.91 3.66 16.12
C PRO A 62 18.91 4.72 16.57
N ASN A 63 19.93 4.99 15.75
CA ASN A 63 20.98 5.98 16.04
C ASN A 63 20.71 7.33 15.35
N GLN A 64 19.46 7.66 15.06
CA GLN A 64 19.11 8.89 14.36
C GLN A 64 19.26 10.07 15.30
N HIS A 65 20.01 11.08 14.87
CA HIS A 65 20.16 12.31 15.63
C HIS A 65 18.80 12.95 15.90
N THR A 66 18.62 13.43 17.13
CA THR A 66 17.46 14.27 17.43
C THR A 66 17.59 15.62 16.76
N LYS A 67 16.48 16.35 16.70
CA LYS A 67 16.50 17.70 16.11
C LYS A 67 17.42 18.63 16.89
N GLU A 68 17.45 18.47 18.22
CA GLU A 68 18.29 19.23 19.12
C GLU A 68 19.79 18.92 18.91
N GLU A 69 20.13 17.65 18.70
CA GLU A 69 21.51 17.23 18.40
C GLU A 69 21.99 17.79 17.05
N LEU A 70 21.14 17.77 16.02
CA LEU A 70 21.45 18.36 14.72
C LEU A 70 21.65 19.87 14.81
N ASP A 71 20.79 20.57 15.57
CA ASP A 71 20.91 22.01 15.81
C ASP A 71 22.20 22.36 16.55
N LEU A 72 22.67 21.50 17.48
CA LEU A 72 23.93 21.69 18.18
C LEU A 72 25.14 21.46 17.25
N ILE A 73 25.12 20.39 16.46
CA ILE A 73 26.18 20.08 15.49
C ILE A 73 26.31 21.20 14.44
N GLY A 74 25.19 21.76 13.97
CA GLY A 74 25.20 22.83 12.96
C GLY A 74 25.63 24.21 13.47
N ARG A 75 25.66 24.43 14.80
CA ARG A 75 26.15 25.67 15.43
C ARG A 75 27.61 25.59 15.86
N MET A 76 28.22 24.42 15.76
CA MET A 76 29.64 24.19 15.97
C MET A 76 30.42 24.59 14.73
#